data_AF-A0A1N7IF07-F1
#
_entry.id   AF-A0A1N7IF07-F1
#
_cell.length_a   1.000
_cell.length_b   1.000
_cell.length_c   1.000
_cell.angle_alpha   90.00
_cell.angle_beta   90.00
_cell.angle_gamma   90.00
#
_symmetry.space_group_name_H-M   'P 1'
#
loop_
_entity.id
_entity.type
_entity.pdbx_description
1 polymer ?
#
loop_
_entity_poly.entity_id
_entity_poly.type
_entity_poly.pdbx_seq_one_letter_code
_entity_poly.pdbx_strand_id
1 'polypeptide(L)'
;MFIYILPGNSYMTAFDEASVLILTVKKFLSLPTENYQIMRISLLCIGKTDDKEITSLINYYLNRLPKHWNFEITEIPDVKNAKNLSADLLKKEEAKLFLNHIDKNDLVVILDEKGKQFTSREFSQKIDTWMNSSVKKVHILIGGAYGFSEDMYSRANEKMSLSKMTFTHQMIRLFIVEQLYRADQILQGKPYHND
;
A
#
# COMPACT_ATOMS: atom_id res chain seq x y z
N MET A 1 -12.01 -37.71 24.93
CA MET A 1 -10.96 -38.48 24.22
C MET A 1 -11.08 -38.19 22.72
N PHE A 2 -10.37 -37.16 22.25
CA PHE A 2 -10.29 -36.85 20.82
C PHE A 2 -8.95 -37.37 20.31
N ILE A 3 -8.98 -38.32 19.37
CA ILE A 3 -7.78 -38.89 18.75
C ILE A 3 -7.56 -38.16 17.43
N TYR A 4 -6.48 -37.39 17.32
CA TYR A 4 -6.00 -36.87 16.04
C TYR A 4 -4.87 -37.75 15.53
N ILE A 5 -5.01 -38.27 14.31
CA ILE A 5 -3.99 -39.05 13.61
C ILE A 5 -3.27 -38.11 12.64
N LEU A 6 -1.97 -37.88 12.85
CA LEU A 6 -1.09 -37.26 11.86
C LEU A 6 -0.47 -38.36 10.97
N PRO A 7 -0.22 -38.09 9.67
CA PRO A 7 0.33 -39.08 8.77
C PRO A 7 1.85 -39.20 8.97
N GLY A 8 2.31 -40.38 9.37
CA GLY A 8 3.73 -40.73 9.46
C GLY A 8 4.05 -41.54 10.72
N ASN A 9 4.46 -42.80 10.54
CA ASN A 9 4.78 -43.77 11.59
C ASN A 9 5.65 -43.19 12.72
N SER A 10 5.17 -43.34 13.96
CA SER A 10 5.78 -44.13 15.06
C SER A 10 5.24 -43.61 16.40
N TYR A 11 4.75 -44.55 17.22
CA TYR A 11 4.19 -44.42 18.58
C TYR A 11 4.41 -43.07 19.30
N MET A 12 3.32 -42.35 19.59
CA MET A 12 3.36 -41.16 20.44
C MET A 12 2.62 -41.47 21.76
N THR A 13 3.32 -41.29 22.87
CA THR A 13 2.78 -41.33 24.23
C THR A 13 1.61 -40.38 24.38
N ALA A 14 0.54 -40.83 25.04
CA ALA A 14 -0.60 -39.99 25.38
C ALA A 14 -0.13 -38.84 26.30
N PHE A 15 -0.07 -37.62 25.77
CA PHE A 15 0.09 -36.43 26.59
C PHE A 15 -1.26 -36.10 27.24
N ASP A 16 -1.27 -35.84 28.54
CA ASP A 16 -2.49 -35.40 29.24
C ASP A 16 -2.95 -34.03 28.70
N GLU A 17 -4.24 -33.70 28.85
CA GLU A 17 -4.84 -32.47 28.32
C GLU A 17 -4.12 -31.18 28.79
N ALA A 18 -3.59 -31.16 30.02
CA ALA A 18 -2.80 -30.05 30.53
C ALA A 18 -1.46 -29.91 29.79
N SER A 19 -0.80 -31.03 29.47
CA SER A 19 0.45 -31.05 28.71
C SER A 19 0.26 -30.57 27.26
N VAL A 20 -0.85 -30.94 26.61
CA VAL A 20 -1.21 -30.45 25.26
C VAL A 20 -1.56 -28.96 25.28
N LEU A 21 -2.29 -28.51 26.30
CA LEU A 21 -2.62 -27.10 26.49
C LEU A 21 -1.35 -26.27 26.73
N ILE A 22 -0.42 -26.76 27.57
CA ILE A 22 0.87 -26.10 27.83
C ILE A 22 1.73 -26.04 26.58
N LEU A 23 1.81 -27.09 25.76
CA LEU A 23 2.54 -27.07 24.50
C LEU A 23 1.90 -26.12 23.48
N THR A 24 0.58 -26.06 23.43
CA THR A 24 -0.16 -25.14 22.54
C THR A 24 0.04 -23.69 22.97
N VAL A 25 -0.07 -23.41 24.28
CA VAL A 25 0.17 -22.08 24.86
C VAL A 25 1.64 -21.68 24.72
N LYS A 26 2.59 -22.59 24.96
CA LYS A 26 4.02 -22.30 24.72
C LYS A 26 4.31 -22.06 23.25
N LYS A 27 3.68 -22.80 22.31
CA LYS A 27 3.81 -22.55 20.88
C LYS A 27 3.26 -21.18 20.50
N PHE A 28 2.11 -20.79 21.07
CA PHE A 28 1.47 -19.48 20.88
C PHE A 28 2.27 -18.33 21.50
N LEU A 29 2.90 -18.54 22.67
CA LEU A 29 3.77 -17.58 23.34
C LEU A 29 5.20 -17.54 22.75
N SER A 30 5.59 -18.56 21.98
CA SER A 30 6.85 -18.61 21.23
C SER A 30 6.72 -18.12 19.79
N LEU A 31 5.49 -17.80 19.35
CA LEU A 31 5.34 -17.03 18.12
C LEU A 31 6.04 -15.69 18.37
N PRO A 32 6.98 -15.28 17.52
CA PRO A 32 7.54 -13.95 17.65
C PRO A 32 6.36 -12.97 17.63
N THR A 33 6.20 -12.20 18.70
CA THR A 33 5.50 -10.93 18.59
C THR A 33 6.38 -10.09 17.67
N GLU A 34 6.25 -10.29 16.36
CA GLU A 34 6.87 -9.43 15.38
C GLU A 34 6.36 -8.04 15.71
N ASN A 35 7.25 -7.21 16.27
CA ASN A 35 7.04 -5.79 16.37
C ASN A 35 7.01 -5.28 14.93
N TYR A 36 5.88 -5.45 14.24
CA TYR A 36 5.66 -4.83 12.95
C TYR A 36 5.83 -3.34 13.17
N GLN A 37 6.90 -2.80 12.60
CA GLN A 37 7.13 -1.38 12.63
C GLN A 37 5.95 -0.72 11.95
N ILE A 38 5.23 0.15 12.68
CA ILE A 38 4.07 0.84 12.12
C ILE A 38 4.60 1.76 11.01
N MET A 39 4.39 1.36 9.78
CA MET A 39 4.61 2.16 8.59
C MET A 39 3.36 3.00 8.35
N ARG A 40 3.53 4.23 7.84
CA ARG A 40 2.41 5.05 7.38
C ARG A 40 2.46 5.16 5.86
N ILE A 41 1.46 4.64 5.17
CA ILE A 41 1.31 4.85 3.74
C ILE A 41 0.23 5.90 3.51
N SER A 42 0.48 6.87 2.64
CA SER A 42 -0.51 7.88 2.26
C SER A 42 -0.60 7.95 0.74
N LEU A 43 -1.82 7.99 0.24
CA LEU A 43 -2.13 8.25 -1.16
C LEU A 43 -2.54 9.73 -1.29
N LEU A 44 -1.63 10.55 -1.82
CA LEU A 44 -1.88 11.97 -2.06
C LEU A 44 -2.39 12.15 -3.50
N CYS A 45 -3.54 12.79 -3.67
CA CYS A 45 -4.14 12.94 -4.99
C CYS A 45 -4.76 14.33 -5.18
N ILE A 46 -4.53 14.96 -6.34
CA ILE A 46 -5.17 16.22 -6.71
C ILE A 46 -6.60 15.95 -7.15
N GLY A 47 -7.54 16.76 -6.66
CA GLY A 47 -8.96 16.69 -6.98
C GLY A 47 -9.72 15.69 -6.13
N LYS A 48 -11.05 15.77 -6.19
CA LYS A 48 -11.96 14.88 -5.44
C LYS A 48 -12.29 13.62 -6.22
N THR A 49 -12.65 12.56 -5.51
CA THR A 49 -13.34 11.40 -6.08
C THR A 49 -14.84 11.69 -6.04
N ASP A 50 -15.42 12.05 -7.18
CA ASP A 50 -16.84 12.42 -7.28
C ASP A 50 -17.74 11.27 -7.77
N ASP A 51 -17.16 10.25 -8.39
CA ASP A 51 -17.88 9.05 -8.77
C ASP A 51 -18.19 8.18 -7.54
N LYS A 52 -19.49 7.92 -7.33
CA LYS A 52 -19.99 7.17 -6.17
C LYS A 52 -19.64 5.67 -6.23
N GLU A 53 -19.61 5.09 -7.42
CA GLU A 53 -19.27 3.67 -7.60
C GLU A 53 -17.78 3.46 -7.34
N ILE A 54 -16.93 4.35 -7.87
CA ILE A 54 -15.48 4.32 -7.59
C ILE A 54 -15.23 4.52 -6.10
N THR A 55 -15.89 5.49 -5.46
CA THR A 55 -15.78 5.72 -4.02
C THR A 55 -16.17 4.48 -3.21
N SER A 56 -17.26 3.80 -3.60
CA SER A 56 -17.70 2.56 -2.95
C SER A 56 -16.67 1.44 -3.08
N LEU A 57 -16.09 1.27 -4.27
CA LEU A 57 -15.04 0.26 -4.52
C LEU A 57 -13.74 0.58 -3.79
N ILE A 58 -13.34 1.85 -3.70
CA ILE A 58 -12.19 2.28 -2.88
C ILE A 58 -12.44 1.88 -1.43
N ASN A 59 -13.60 2.23 -0.87
CA ASN A 59 -13.95 1.90 0.51
C ASN A 59 -14.01 0.40 0.77
N TYR A 60 -14.44 -0.39 -0.22
CA TYR A 60 -14.43 -1.85 -0.13
C TYR A 60 -13.01 -2.38 0.15
N TYR A 61 -12.00 -1.93 -0.59
CA TYR A 61 -10.62 -2.40 -0.37
C TYR A 61 -9.95 -1.73 0.83
N LEU A 62 -10.20 -0.44 1.04
CA LEU A 62 -9.66 0.35 2.15
C LEU A 62 -9.93 -0.32 3.51
N ASN A 63 -11.17 -0.77 3.73
CA ASN A 63 -11.58 -1.45 4.96
C ASN A 63 -10.93 -2.82 5.19
N ARG A 64 -10.26 -3.37 4.18
CA ARG A 64 -9.55 -4.65 4.22
C ARG A 64 -8.04 -4.50 4.29
N LEU A 65 -7.52 -3.27 4.23
CA LEU A 65 -6.10 -3.03 4.39
C LEU A 65 -5.64 -3.31 5.83
N PRO A 66 -4.40 -3.78 6.01
CA PRO A 66 -3.88 -4.06 7.33
C PRO A 66 -3.71 -2.76 8.14
N LYS A 67 -4.21 -2.76 9.37
CA LYS A 67 -4.18 -1.57 10.25
C LYS A 67 -2.75 -1.06 10.53
N HIS A 68 -1.75 -1.94 10.52
CA HIS A 68 -0.37 -1.58 10.81
C HIS A 68 0.32 -0.80 9.68
N TRP A 69 -0.29 -0.70 8.49
CA TRP A 69 0.16 0.20 7.41
C TRP A 69 -0.37 1.64 7.57
N ASN A 70 -1.31 1.84 8.50
CA ASN A 70 -1.95 3.13 8.78
C ASN A 70 -2.23 3.92 7.50
N PHE A 71 -2.90 3.27 6.55
CA PHE A 71 -3.10 3.80 5.20
C PHE A 71 -4.16 4.91 5.20
N GLU A 72 -3.85 6.03 4.57
CA GLU A 72 -4.78 7.15 4.39
C GLU A 72 -4.81 7.63 2.93
N ILE A 73 -5.96 8.16 2.51
CA ILE A 73 -6.09 8.87 1.23
C ILE A 73 -6.30 10.34 1.55
N THR A 74 -5.48 11.21 0.98
CA THR A 74 -5.61 12.66 1.12
C THR A 74 -5.94 13.27 -0.24
N GLU A 75 -7.20 13.69 -0.38
CA GLU A 75 -7.65 14.47 -1.52
C GLU A 75 -7.27 15.94 -1.34
N ILE A 76 -6.32 16.39 -2.15
CA ILE A 76 -5.83 17.76 -2.18
C ILE A 76 -6.72 18.56 -3.15
N PRO A 77 -7.33 19.67 -2.72
CA PRO A 77 -8.17 20.49 -3.60
C PRO A 77 -7.41 20.99 -4.84
N ASP A 78 -8.12 21.10 -5.96
CA ASP A 78 -7.56 21.65 -7.20
C ASP A 78 -7.02 23.07 -7.01
N VAL A 79 -5.99 23.40 -7.80
CA VAL A 79 -5.43 24.76 -7.83
C VAL A 79 -6.51 25.75 -8.26
N LYS A 80 -6.68 26.83 -7.49
CA LYS A 80 -7.62 27.91 -7.82
C LYS A 80 -7.29 28.50 -9.18
N ASN A 81 -8.31 28.72 -10.01
CA ASN A 81 -8.16 29.25 -11.37
C ASN A 81 -7.26 28.41 -12.29
N ALA A 82 -7.13 27.10 -12.06
CA ALA A 82 -6.30 26.19 -12.87
C ALA A 82 -6.50 26.34 -14.39
N LYS A 83 -7.73 26.61 -14.84
CA LYS A 83 -8.07 26.82 -16.27
C LYS A 83 -7.36 28.01 -16.92
N ASN A 84 -6.90 28.98 -16.13
CA ASN A 84 -6.22 30.19 -16.60
C ASN A 84 -4.69 30.08 -16.51
N LEU A 85 -4.16 28.96 -15.99
CA LEU A 85 -2.74 28.74 -15.85
C LEU A 85 -2.20 27.95 -17.06
N SER A 86 -0.96 28.22 -17.46
CA SER A 86 -0.25 27.32 -18.37
C SER A 86 -0.02 25.97 -17.70
N ALA A 87 0.16 24.90 -18.49
CA ALA A 87 0.41 23.57 -17.96
C ALA A 87 1.63 23.54 -17.01
N ASP A 88 2.71 24.25 -17.35
CA ASP A 88 3.91 24.31 -16.51
C ASP A 88 3.69 25.06 -15.19
N LEU A 89 2.90 26.15 -15.22
CA LEU A 89 2.58 26.88 -13.99
C LEU A 89 1.62 26.06 -13.12
N LEU A 90 0.65 25.36 -13.72
CA LEU A 90 -0.27 24.48 -13.00
C LEU A 90 0.49 23.36 -12.27
N LYS A 91 1.38 22.64 -12.95
CA LYS A 91 2.22 21.60 -12.34
C LYS A 91 3.04 22.14 -11.16
N LYS A 92 3.55 23.38 -11.27
CA LYS A 92 4.32 24.03 -10.18
C LYS A 92 3.43 24.39 -8.99
N GLU A 93 2.21 24.87 -9.21
CA GLU A 93 1.27 25.14 -8.11
C GLU A 93 0.80 23.85 -7.44
N GLU A 94 0.51 22.79 -8.21
CA GLU A 94 0.17 21.47 -7.67
C GLU A 94 1.32 20.88 -6.84
N ALA A 95 2.56 21.04 -7.29
CA ALA A 95 3.75 20.62 -6.56
C ALA A 95 3.82 21.24 -5.16
N LYS A 96 3.52 22.53 -5.02
CA LYS A 96 3.47 23.21 -3.70
C LYS A 96 2.45 22.56 -2.78
N LEU A 97 1.30 22.15 -3.31
CA LEU A 97 0.26 21.51 -2.52
C LEU A 97 0.70 20.14 -2.00
N PHE A 98 1.37 19.33 -2.83
CA PHE A 98 1.97 18.07 -2.39
C PHE A 98 3.04 18.29 -1.32
N LEU A 99 3.94 19.25 -1.54
CA LEU A 99 5.05 19.53 -0.63
C LEU A 99 4.58 19.95 0.78
N ASN A 100 3.38 20.53 0.92
CA ASN A 100 2.80 20.82 2.24
C ASN A 100 2.47 19.57 3.08
N HIS A 101 2.45 18.38 2.47
CA HIS A 101 2.12 17.11 3.14
C HIS A 101 3.36 16.22 3.38
N ILE A 102 4.50 16.60 2.79
CA ILE A 102 5.68 15.76 2.65
C ILE A 102 6.82 16.35 3.46
N ASP A 103 7.31 15.59 4.44
CA ASP A 103 8.53 15.94 5.17
C ASP A 103 9.79 15.54 4.40
N LYS A 104 10.94 16.11 4.80
CA LYS A 104 12.24 15.86 4.16
C LYS A 104 12.64 14.38 4.12
N ASN A 105 12.29 13.63 5.16
CA ASN A 105 12.71 12.23 5.33
C ASN A 105 11.65 11.23 4.85
N ASP A 106 10.50 11.70 4.36
CA ASP A 106 9.46 10.82 3.85
C ASP A 106 9.88 10.24 2.50
N LEU A 107 9.52 8.98 2.25
CA LEU A 107 9.68 8.37 0.94
C LEU A 107 8.56 8.85 0.03
N VAL A 108 8.91 9.37 -1.15
CA VAL A 108 7.95 9.86 -2.14
C VAL A 108 8.01 9.00 -3.39
N VAL A 109 6.89 8.39 -3.74
CA VAL A 109 6.68 7.57 -4.92
C VAL A 109 5.67 8.30 -5.80
N ILE A 110 6.05 8.66 -7.02
CA ILE A 110 5.11 9.26 -7.97
C ILE A 110 4.59 8.20 -8.94
N LEU A 111 3.29 8.26 -9.24
CA LEU A 111 2.69 7.45 -10.29
C LEU A 111 2.85 8.15 -11.63
N ASP A 112 3.60 7.52 -12.52
CA ASP A 112 4.00 8.09 -13.80
C ASP A 112 4.07 6.99 -14.85
N GLU A 113 3.58 7.27 -16.06
CA GLU A 113 3.59 6.32 -17.18
C GLU A 113 5.00 5.82 -17.54
N LYS A 114 6.03 6.63 -17.28
CA LYS A 114 7.46 6.34 -17.50
C LYS A 114 8.12 5.68 -16.27
N GLY A 115 7.34 5.39 -15.22
CA GLY A 115 7.80 4.69 -14.03
C GLY A 115 8.06 3.20 -14.27
N LYS A 116 8.68 2.54 -13.30
CA LYS A 116 8.85 1.07 -13.32
C LYS A 116 7.48 0.39 -13.21
N GLN A 117 7.22 -0.60 -14.05
CA GLN A 117 6.07 -1.50 -13.91
C GLN A 117 6.43 -2.66 -13.00
N PHE A 118 5.51 -3.00 -12.11
CA PHE A 118 5.66 -4.10 -11.17
C PHE A 118 4.59 -5.14 -11.47
N THR A 119 4.96 -6.41 -11.41
CA THR A 119 3.99 -7.48 -11.14
C THR A 119 3.46 -7.35 -9.71
N SER A 120 2.32 -7.97 -9.40
CA SER A 120 1.74 -7.98 -8.04
C SER A 120 2.73 -8.47 -6.98
N ARG A 121 3.55 -9.48 -7.31
CA ARG A 121 4.58 -10.05 -6.42
C ARG A 121 5.76 -9.11 -6.21
N GLU A 122 6.22 -8.44 -7.26
CA GLU A 122 7.28 -7.43 -7.12
C GLU A 122 6.78 -6.22 -6.33
N PHE A 123 5.51 -5.84 -6.50
CA PHE A 123 4.90 -4.77 -5.71
C PHE A 123 4.76 -5.19 -4.25
N SER A 124 4.36 -6.42 -3.95
CA SER A 124 4.29 -6.91 -2.56
C SER A 124 5.67 -6.93 -1.89
N GLN A 125 6.71 -7.39 -2.61
CA GLN A 125 8.09 -7.32 -2.15
C GLN A 125 8.57 -5.88 -1.95
N LYS A 126 8.08 -4.94 -2.76
CA LYS A 126 8.40 -3.53 -2.61
C LYS A 126 7.82 -2.94 -1.34
N ILE A 127 6.57 -3.26 -1.01
CA ILE A 127 5.93 -2.89 0.26
C ILE A 127 6.71 -3.49 1.44
N ASP A 128 7.09 -4.76 1.35
CA ASP A 128 7.91 -5.43 2.38
C ASP A 128 9.27 -4.75 2.59
N THR A 129 9.91 -4.33 1.50
CA THR A 129 11.15 -3.55 1.56
C THR A 129 10.95 -2.22 2.29
N TRP A 130 9.85 -1.51 2.04
CA TRP A 130 9.54 -0.28 2.75
C TRP A 130 9.29 -0.52 4.25
N MET A 131 8.56 -1.58 4.61
CA MET A 131 8.30 -1.96 6.00
C MET A 131 9.56 -2.31 6.78
N ASN A 132 10.52 -2.99 6.14
CA ASN A 132 11.78 -3.40 6.75
C ASN A 132 12.88 -2.32 6.70
N SER A 133 12.57 -1.16 6.11
CA SER A 133 13.49 -0.02 6.05
C SER A 133 13.27 0.94 7.23
N SER A 134 14.18 1.90 7.41
CA SER A 134 13.98 2.97 8.39
C SER A 134 12.90 4.00 8.00
N VAL A 135 12.22 3.80 6.87
CA VAL A 135 11.18 4.72 6.37
C VAL A 135 9.94 4.63 7.23
N LYS A 136 9.56 5.76 7.84
CA LYS A 136 8.36 5.84 8.68
C LYS A 136 7.10 6.21 7.91
N LYS A 137 7.25 6.91 6.78
CA LYS A 137 6.14 7.41 5.97
C LYS A 137 6.46 7.31 4.48
N VAL A 138 5.52 6.73 3.74
CA VAL A 138 5.55 6.61 2.29
C VAL A 138 4.37 7.41 1.72
N HIS A 139 4.66 8.31 0.79
CA HIS A 139 3.65 9.02 0.01
C HIS A 139 3.64 8.47 -1.41
N ILE A 140 2.49 7.96 -1.84
CA ILE A 140 2.22 7.62 -3.23
C ILE A 140 1.41 8.78 -3.82
N LEU A 141 1.93 9.43 -4.86
CA LEU A 141 1.33 10.64 -5.43
C LEU A 141 0.66 10.33 -6.77
N ILE A 142 -0.55 10.86 -6.94
CA ILE A 142 -1.29 10.89 -8.21
C ILE A 142 -1.35 12.35 -8.67
N GLY A 143 -0.62 12.67 -9.74
CA GLY A 143 -0.51 14.03 -10.28
C GLY A 143 -1.81 14.53 -10.92
N GLY A 144 -1.83 15.81 -11.31
CA GLY A 144 -2.93 16.39 -12.07
C GLY A 144 -2.96 15.93 -13.52
N ALA A 145 -3.81 16.56 -14.34
CA ALA A 145 -4.00 16.21 -15.76
C ALA A 145 -2.72 16.27 -16.62
N TYR A 146 -1.72 17.04 -16.20
CA TYR A 146 -0.47 17.25 -16.93
C TYR A 146 0.75 16.55 -16.28
N GLY A 147 0.53 15.71 -15.26
CA GLY A 147 1.60 15.04 -14.53
C GLY A 147 2.28 15.93 -13.49
N PHE A 148 3.59 15.75 -13.27
CA PHE A 148 4.35 16.42 -12.21
C PHE A 148 5.30 17.50 -12.75
N SER A 149 5.64 18.48 -11.91
CA SER A 149 6.72 19.43 -12.19
C SER A 149 8.10 18.78 -12.05
N GLU A 150 9.13 19.39 -12.66
CA GLU A 150 10.53 18.98 -12.50
C GLU A 150 10.98 18.96 -11.02
N ASP A 151 10.48 19.90 -10.22
CA ASP A 151 10.77 19.94 -8.78
C ASP A 151 10.21 18.71 -8.06
N MET A 152 9.01 18.23 -8.46
CA MET A 152 8.48 16.98 -7.93
C MET A 152 9.19 15.75 -8.45
N TYR A 153 9.59 15.71 -9.72
CA TYR A 153 10.44 14.63 -10.22
C TYR A 153 11.76 14.55 -9.46
N SER A 154 12.35 15.70 -9.11
CA SER A 154 13.58 15.78 -8.31
C SER A 154 13.35 15.39 -6.85
N ARG A 155 12.18 15.70 -6.27
CA ARG A 155 11.81 15.30 -4.91
C ARG A 155 11.44 13.82 -4.81
N ALA A 156 10.91 13.23 -5.88
CA ALA A 156 10.50 11.82 -5.88
C ALA A 156 11.70 10.90 -5.66
N ASN A 157 11.56 9.95 -4.75
CA ASN A 157 12.55 8.91 -4.54
C ASN A 157 12.36 7.79 -5.58
N GLU A 158 11.12 7.56 -6.01
CA GLU A 158 10.77 6.48 -6.93
C GLU A 158 9.66 6.88 -7.91
N LYS A 159 9.64 6.19 -9.06
CA LYS A 159 8.60 6.33 -10.09
C LYS A 159 8.00 4.98 -10.41
N MET A 160 6.68 4.87 -10.29
CA MET A 160 5.94 3.63 -10.56
C MET A 160 4.90 3.85 -11.66
N SER A 161 4.79 2.88 -12.57
CA SER A 161 3.79 2.87 -13.64
C SER A 161 2.79 1.74 -13.40
N LEU A 162 1.50 2.06 -13.43
CA LEU A 162 0.43 1.05 -13.35
C LEU A 162 0.16 0.38 -14.70
N SER A 163 0.42 1.08 -15.79
CA SER A 163 0.15 0.62 -17.15
C SER A 163 0.85 1.51 -18.16
N LYS A 164 1.01 0.98 -19.39
CA LYS A 164 1.37 1.81 -20.55
C LYS A 164 0.18 2.63 -21.06
N MET A 165 -1.03 2.28 -20.65
CA MET A 165 -2.26 2.99 -20.98
C MET A 165 -2.53 4.12 -19.98
N THR A 166 -3.19 5.18 -20.44
CA THR A 166 -3.64 6.27 -19.60
C THR A 166 -4.98 5.91 -18.93
N PHE A 167 -5.03 5.99 -17.61
CA PHE A 167 -6.25 5.85 -16.83
C PHE A 167 -6.68 7.19 -16.25
N THR A 168 -7.96 7.32 -15.91
CA THR A 168 -8.44 8.48 -15.17
C THR A 168 -7.87 8.47 -13.75
N HIS A 169 -7.66 9.65 -13.17
CA HIS A 169 -7.12 9.80 -11.82
C HIS A 169 -7.94 9.06 -10.75
N GLN A 170 -9.27 9.02 -10.91
CA GLN A 170 -10.15 8.29 -9.99
C GLN A 170 -9.97 6.78 -10.07
N MET A 171 -9.80 6.23 -11.28
CA MET A 171 -9.51 4.80 -11.47
C MET A 171 -8.13 4.43 -10.90
N ILE A 172 -7.13 5.29 -11.06
CA ILE A 172 -5.79 5.11 -10.49
C ILE A 172 -5.87 4.97 -8.95
N ARG A 173 -6.69 5.79 -8.29
CA ARG A 173 -6.91 5.68 -6.82
C ARG A 173 -7.42 4.29 -6.45
N LEU A 174 -8.46 3.82 -7.13
CA LEU A 174 -9.02 2.48 -6.91
C LEU A 174 -7.97 1.39 -7.14
N PHE A 175 -7.24 1.44 -8.24
CA PHE A 175 -6.24 0.43 -8.57
C PHE A 175 -5.12 0.36 -7.53
N ILE A 176 -4.64 1.50 -7.01
CA ILE A 176 -3.61 1.49 -5.96
C ILE A 176 -4.14 0.86 -4.67
N VAL A 177 -5.34 1.23 -4.23
CA VAL A 177 -5.91 0.67 -2.99
C VAL A 177 -6.14 -0.83 -3.13
N GLU A 178 -6.60 -1.29 -4.29
CA GLU A 178 -6.75 -2.71 -4.58
C GLU A 178 -5.39 -3.42 -4.64
N GLN A 179 -4.37 -2.85 -5.28
CA GLN A 179 -3.03 -3.45 -5.35
C GLN A 179 -2.33 -3.48 -3.98
N LEU A 180 -2.59 -2.51 -3.11
CA LEU A 180 -2.14 -2.57 -1.71
C LEU A 180 -2.81 -3.72 -0.96
N TYR A 181 -4.12 -3.91 -1.11
CA TYR A 181 -4.83 -5.05 -0.55
C TYR A 181 -4.27 -6.39 -1.09
N ARG A 182 -4.00 -6.45 -2.40
CA ARG A 182 -3.39 -7.60 -3.06
C ARG A 182 -2.00 -7.91 -2.52
N ALA A 183 -1.17 -6.88 -2.35
CA ALA A 183 0.15 -7.01 -1.76
C ALA A 183 0.08 -7.60 -0.34
N ASP A 184 -0.84 -7.12 0.49
CA ASP A 184 -1.08 -7.67 1.83
C ASP A 184 -1.50 -9.15 1.79
N GLN A 185 -2.39 -9.55 0.87
CA GLN A 185 -2.78 -10.96 0.75
C GLN A 185 -1.58 -11.87 0.38
N ILE A 186 -0.72 -11.40 -0.53
CA ILE A 186 0.50 -12.12 -0.93
C ILE A 186 1.48 -12.23 0.25
N LEU A 187 1.69 -11.15 1.00
CA LEU A 187 2.61 -11.13 2.14
C LEU A 187 2.15 -12.03 3.29
N GLN A 188 0.84 -12.23 3.45
CA GLN A 188 0.28 -13.20 4.41
C GLN A 188 0.39 -14.67 3.94
N GLY A 189 1.01 -14.93 2.79
CA GLY A 189 1.16 -16.27 2.23
C GLY A 189 -0.15 -16.91 1.76
N LYS A 190 -1.20 -16.11 1.53
CA LYS A 190 -2.46 -16.63 1.00
C LYS A 190 -2.29 -16.96 -0.49
N PRO A 191 -2.83 -18.10 -0.98
CA PRO A 191 -2.84 -18.40 -2.41
C PRO A 191 -3.57 -17.28 -3.14
N TYR A 192 -2.90 -16.61 -4.08
CA TYR A 192 -3.46 -15.44 -4.73
C TYR A 192 -3.11 -15.42 -6.21
N HIS A 193 -4.12 -15.74 -7.04
CA HIS A 193 -3.98 -16.17 -8.45
C HIS A 193 -3.19 -17.47 -8.56
N ASN A 194 -3.42 -18.25 -9.63
CA ASN A 194 -2.80 -19.56 -9.80
C ASN A 194 -1.28 -19.40 -9.93
N ASP A 195 -0.58 -19.62 -8.83
CA ASP A 195 0.88 -19.77 -8.74
C ASP A 195 1.24 -21.24 -8.56
#